data_AF-A0A558GS72-F1
#
_entry.id   AF-A0A558GS72-F1
#
_cell.length_a   1.000
_cell.length_b   1.000
_cell.length_c   1.000
_cell.angle_alpha   90.00
_cell.angle_beta   90.00
_cell.angle_gamma   90.00
#
_symmetry.space_group_name_H-M   'P 1'
#
loop_
_entity.id
_entity.type
_entity.pdbx_description
1 polymer ?
#
loop_
_entity_poly.entity_id
_entity_poly.type
_entity_poly.pdbx_seq_one_letter_code
_entity_poly.pdbx_strand_id
1 'polypeptide(L)'
;MLFLLETQLLHLRAGNWHRLNFTAAELEKVLENLRFESLARGVEASALASEWKAPDRLTLPALISIAPPGMWPELLEDHRRGMTALLGEIDHAVAANVSLLQGPLGSGTVSQSPQLDAGPDLAGSDGFGGSDDLALLARDANVHRAIAAVQGATLPTLRDFLGLG
;
A
#
# COMPACT_ATOMS: atom_id res chain seq x y z
N MET A 1 3.09 2.94 -8.54
CA MET A 1 2.66 2.76 -7.14
C MET A 1 2.24 4.08 -6.52
N LEU A 2 3.14 5.06 -6.38
CA LEU A 2 2.85 6.39 -5.79
C LEU A 2 1.55 7.02 -6.34
N PHE A 3 1.44 7.13 -7.67
CA PHE A 3 0.23 7.66 -8.32
C PHE A 3 -1.08 6.98 -7.87
N LEU A 4 -1.06 5.65 -7.67
CA LEU A 4 -2.26 4.92 -7.25
C LEU A 4 -2.62 5.23 -5.78
N LEU A 5 -1.62 5.37 -4.91
CA LEU A 5 -1.81 5.79 -3.53
C LEU A 5 -2.36 7.22 -3.46
N GLU A 6 -1.83 8.15 -4.27
CA GLU A 6 -2.33 9.52 -4.36
C GLU A 6 -3.75 9.59 -4.91
N THR A 7 -4.06 8.76 -5.92
CA THR A 7 -5.40 8.66 -6.50
C THR A 7 -6.40 8.11 -5.49
N GLN A 8 -6.03 7.07 -4.72
CA GLN A 8 -6.87 6.56 -3.63
C GLN A 8 -7.09 7.63 -2.57
N LEU A 9 -6.04 8.36 -2.19
CA LEU A 9 -6.10 9.46 -1.23
C LEU A 9 -7.06 10.57 -1.70
N LEU A 10 -7.04 10.91 -2.99
CA LEU A 10 -7.97 11.86 -3.59
C LEU A 10 -9.42 11.36 -3.48
N HIS A 11 -9.68 10.08 -3.78
CA HIS A 11 -11.01 9.49 -3.62
C HIS A 11 -11.48 9.50 -2.17
N LEU A 12 -10.61 9.17 -1.23
CA LEU A 12 -10.89 9.20 0.22
C LEU A 12 -11.27 10.60 0.69
N ARG A 13 -10.50 11.63 0.31
CA ARG A 13 -10.77 13.03 0.65
C ARG A 13 -12.07 13.54 0.05
N ALA A 14 -12.43 13.06 -1.14
CA ALA A 14 -13.69 13.38 -1.79
C ALA A 14 -14.90 12.58 -1.27
N GLY A 15 -14.71 11.67 -0.30
CA GLY A 15 -15.77 10.84 0.25
C GLY A 15 -16.26 9.72 -0.69
N ASN A 16 -15.49 9.38 -1.72
CA ASN A 16 -15.85 8.38 -2.73
C ASN A 16 -15.54 6.94 -2.26
N TRP A 17 -16.07 6.54 -1.10
CA TRP A 17 -15.78 5.26 -0.44
C TRP A 17 -16.12 4.03 -1.30
N HIS A 18 -17.13 4.14 -2.18
CA HIS A 18 -17.50 3.07 -3.10
C HIS A 18 -16.40 2.73 -4.13
N ARG A 19 -15.42 3.62 -4.36
CA ARG A 19 -14.26 3.38 -5.24
C ARG A 19 -13.15 2.57 -4.59
N LEU A 20 -13.21 2.34 -3.27
CA LEU A 20 -12.13 1.69 -2.53
C LEU A 20 -11.78 0.31 -3.07
N ASN A 21 -12.79 -0.53 -3.34
CA ASN A 21 -12.57 -1.86 -3.90
C ASN A 21 -11.78 -1.82 -5.22
N PHE A 22 -12.12 -0.88 -6.11
CA PHE A 22 -11.41 -0.71 -7.38
C PHE A 22 -9.97 -0.23 -7.15
N THR A 23 -9.77 0.80 -6.34
CA THR A 23 -8.42 1.32 -6.07
C THR A 23 -7.53 0.29 -5.36
N ALA A 24 -8.08 -0.49 -4.43
CA ALA A 24 -7.35 -1.55 -3.73
C ALA A 24 -6.94 -2.68 -4.69
N ALA A 25 -7.85 -3.11 -5.58
CA ALA A 25 -7.52 -4.12 -6.59
C ALA A 25 -6.41 -3.69 -7.55
N GLU A 26 -6.40 -2.41 -7.97
CA GLU A 26 -5.31 -1.88 -8.80
C GLU A 26 -3.97 -1.82 -8.05
N LEU A 27 -3.98 -1.45 -6.75
CA LEU A 27 -2.79 -1.53 -5.89
C LEU A 27 -2.26 -2.96 -5.80
N GLU A 28 -3.13 -3.92 -5.50
CA GLU A 28 -2.78 -5.34 -5.39
C GLU A 28 -2.16 -5.89 -6.67
N LYS A 29 -2.72 -5.52 -7.84
CA LYS A 29 -2.16 -5.91 -9.15
C LYS A 29 -0.74 -5.37 -9.34
N VAL A 30 -0.50 -4.12 -8.97
CA VAL A 30 0.84 -3.53 -9.04
C VAL A 30 1.79 -4.18 -8.03
N LEU A 31 1.32 -4.50 -6.83
CA LEU A 31 2.12 -5.21 -5.82
C LEU A 31 2.56 -6.59 -6.30
N GLU A 32 1.66 -7.34 -6.94
CA GLU A 32 1.99 -8.64 -7.51
C GLU A 32 3.08 -8.50 -8.59
N ASN A 33 2.96 -7.51 -9.49
CA ASN A 33 3.99 -7.23 -10.48
C ASN A 33 5.34 -6.85 -9.83
N LEU A 34 5.33 -6.02 -8.80
CA LEU A 34 6.54 -5.62 -8.08
C LEU A 34 7.24 -6.79 -7.38
N ARG A 35 6.51 -7.84 -7.01
CA ARG A 35 7.10 -9.07 -6.48
C ARG A 35 7.98 -9.75 -7.52
N PHE A 36 7.52 -9.86 -8.77
CA PHE A 36 8.32 -10.42 -9.85
C PHE A 36 9.54 -9.56 -10.17
N GLU A 37 9.38 -8.23 -10.23
CA GLU A 37 10.49 -7.30 -10.44
C GLU A 37 11.55 -7.37 -9.33
N SER A 38 11.10 -7.59 -8.08
CA SER A 38 12.01 -7.77 -6.94
C SER A 38 12.83 -9.05 -7.06
N LEU A 39 12.21 -10.15 -7.53
CA LEU A 39 12.91 -11.41 -7.77
C LEU A 39 13.90 -11.28 -8.94
N ALA A 40 13.49 -10.68 -10.05
CA ALA A 40 14.35 -10.45 -11.21
C ALA A 40 15.58 -9.63 -10.81
N ARG A 41 15.39 -8.53 -10.08
CA ARG A 41 16.48 -7.72 -9.53
C ARG A 41 17.44 -8.51 -8.66
N GLY A 42 16.92 -9.41 -7.82
CA GLY A 42 17.75 -10.29 -6.99
C GLY A 42 18.64 -11.22 -7.82
N VAL A 43 18.10 -11.78 -8.91
CA VAL A 43 18.85 -12.61 -9.85
C VAL A 43 19.92 -11.80 -10.57
N GLU A 44 19.59 -10.62 -11.09
CA GLU A 44 20.54 -9.74 -11.79
C GLU A 44 21.68 -9.27 -10.85
N ALA A 45 21.35 -8.89 -9.61
CA ALA A 45 22.36 -8.50 -8.62
C ALA A 45 23.28 -9.68 -8.24
N SER A 46 22.74 -10.91 -8.14
CA SER A 46 23.54 -12.11 -7.91
C SER A 46 24.44 -12.44 -9.10
N ALA A 47 23.97 -12.27 -10.33
CA ALA A 47 24.77 -12.48 -11.53
C ALA A 47 25.95 -11.49 -11.59
N LEU A 48 25.70 -10.20 -11.31
CA LEU A 48 26.75 -9.18 -11.20
C LEU A 48 27.74 -9.49 -10.07
N ALA A 49 27.26 -9.91 -8.91
CA ALA A 49 28.14 -10.30 -7.80
C ALA A 49 29.06 -11.47 -8.21
N SER A 50 28.54 -12.46 -8.94
CA SER A 50 29.32 -13.58 -9.46
C SER A 50 30.39 -13.12 -10.46
N GLU A 51 30.02 -12.25 -11.41
CA GLU A 51 30.96 -11.66 -12.37
C GLU A 51 32.08 -10.89 -11.68
N TRP A 52 31.75 -10.19 -10.59
CA TRP A 52 32.71 -9.42 -9.78
C TRP A 52 33.37 -10.24 -8.67
N LYS A 53 33.20 -11.57 -8.66
CA LYS A 53 33.81 -12.53 -7.72
C LYS A 53 33.47 -12.26 -6.25
N ALA A 54 32.22 -11.92 -5.99
CA ALA A 54 31.67 -11.64 -4.67
C ALA A 54 30.53 -12.61 -4.30
N PRO A 55 30.08 -12.65 -3.02
CA PRO A 55 29.02 -13.56 -2.58
C PRO A 55 27.67 -13.34 -3.27
N ASP A 56 26.90 -14.41 -3.46
CA ASP A 56 25.65 -14.45 -4.26
C ASP A 56 24.43 -13.73 -3.65
N ARG A 57 24.63 -12.84 -2.67
CA ARG A 57 23.53 -12.07 -2.07
C ARG A 57 24.03 -10.79 -1.44
N LEU A 58 24.15 -9.75 -2.26
CA LEU A 58 24.55 -8.42 -1.82
C LEU A 58 23.37 -7.46 -1.82
N THR A 59 23.33 -6.60 -0.82
CA THR A 59 22.54 -5.38 -0.88
C THR A 59 23.15 -4.43 -1.91
N LEU A 60 22.38 -3.50 -2.44
CA LEU A 60 22.86 -2.51 -3.42
C LEU A 60 24.05 -1.69 -2.89
N PRO A 61 24.09 -1.22 -1.62
CA PRO A 61 25.30 -0.59 -1.07
C PRO A 61 26.53 -1.52 -1.07
N ALA A 62 26.35 -2.80 -0.76
CA ALA A 62 27.44 -3.77 -0.78
C ALA A 62 27.89 -4.09 -2.21
N LEU A 63 26.98 -4.06 -3.19
CA LEU A 63 27.31 -4.19 -4.61
C LEU A 63 28.08 -2.95 -5.12
N ILE A 64 27.68 -1.75 -4.70
CA ILE A 64 28.37 -0.49 -5.02
C ILE A 64 29.81 -0.48 -4.51
N SER A 65 30.05 -1.00 -3.31
CA SER A 65 31.39 -0.97 -2.69
C SER A 65 32.42 -1.88 -3.38
N ILE A 66 31.96 -2.90 -4.08
CA ILE A 66 32.80 -3.83 -4.85
C ILE A 66 32.80 -3.54 -6.35
N ALA A 67 32.01 -2.55 -6.80
CA ALA A 67 31.87 -2.25 -8.20
C ALA A 67 33.23 -1.87 -8.82
N PRO A 68 33.54 -2.38 -10.03
CA PRO A 68 34.78 -2.05 -10.72
C PRO A 68 34.96 -0.52 -10.85
N PRO A 69 36.22 -0.02 -10.81
CA PRO A 69 36.48 1.39 -10.99
C PRO A 69 35.98 1.85 -12.37
N GLY A 70 35.30 3.00 -12.40
CA GLY A 70 34.65 3.51 -13.60
C GLY A 70 33.30 4.13 -13.26
N MET A 71 32.34 4.00 -14.17
CA MET A 71 31.02 4.66 -14.05
C MET A 71 30.03 3.93 -13.13
N TRP A 72 30.27 2.64 -12.83
CA TRP A 72 29.32 1.81 -12.10
C TRP A 72 29.04 2.26 -10.66
N PRO A 73 30.05 2.62 -9.83
CA PRO A 73 29.78 3.07 -8.47
C PRO A 73 28.87 4.30 -8.44
N GLU A 74 29.14 5.29 -9.29
CA GLU A 74 28.36 6.53 -9.38
C GLU A 74 26.94 6.26 -9.89
N LEU A 75 26.79 5.52 -10.99
CA LEU A 75 25.48 5.20 -11.56
C LEU A 75 24.58 4.43 -10.59
N LEU A 76 25.13 3.42 -9.91
CA LEU A 76 24.39 2.61 -8.95
C LEU A 76 24.01 3.42 -7.70
N GLU A 77 24.89 4.31 -7.25
CA GLU A 77 24.64 5.18 -6.10
C GLU A 77 23.58 6.24 -6.43
N ASP A 78 23.62 6.82 -7.64
CA ASP A 78 22.56 7.70 -8.15
C ASP A 78 21.20 6.99 -8.20
N HIS A 79 21.18 5.77 -8.73
CA HIS A 79 19.97 4.95 -8.79
C HIS A 79 19.44 4.61 -7.38
N ARG A 80 20.34 4.27 -6.44
CA ARG A 80 19.98 4.00 -5.04
C ARG A 80 19.35 5.23 -4.38
N ARG A 81 19.92 6.43 -4.59
CA ARG A 81 19.35 7.68 -4.05
C ARG A 81 17.98 7.97 -4.63
N GLY A 82 17.80 7.83 -5.95
CA GLY A 82 16.50 8.01 -6.61
C GLY A 82 15.43 7.06 -6.08
N MET A 83 15.75 5.77 -5.94
CA MET A 83 14.83 4.78 -5.37
C MET A 83 14.50 5.05 -3.90
N THR A 84 15.48 5.47 -3.11
CA THR A 84 15.29 5.79 -1.69
C THR A 84 14.37 7.00 -1.53
N ALA A 85 14.54 8.04 -2.36
CA ALA A 85 13.67 9.21 -2.37
C ALA A 85 12.23 8.84 -2.73
N LEU A 86 12.04 8.08 -3.82
CA LEU A 86 10.72 7.63 -4.25
C LEU A 86 10.03 6.76 -3.18
N LEU A 87 10.79 5.93 -2.46
CA LEU A 87 10.24 5.12 -1.38
C LEU A 87 9.77 5.99 -0.20
N GLY A 88 10.49 7.07 0.11
CA GLY A 88 10.04 8.05 1.08
C GLY A 88 8.71 8.71 0.68
N GLU A 89 8.54 9.07 -0.59
CA GLU A 89 7.27 9.60 -1.10
C GLU A 89 6.13 8.57 -0.98
N ILE A 90 6.42 7.30 -1.28
CA ILE A 90 5.47 6.19 -1.09
C ILE A 90 5.08 6.05 0.38
N ASP A 91 6.03 6.09 1.31
CA ASP A 91 5.74 5.99 2.75
C ASP A 91 4.83 7.11 3.24
N HIS A 92 5.08 8.34 2.78
CA HIS A 92 4.21 9.48 3.08
C HIS A 92 2.78 9.25 2.55
N ALA A 93 2.64 8.75 1.31
CA ALA A 93 1.34 8.45 0.73
C ALA A 93 0.64 7.28 1.43
N VAL A 94 1.38 6.24 1.84
CA VAL A 94 0.88 5.10 2.63
C VAL A 94 0.34 5.60 3.98
N ALA A 95 1.14 6.36 4.72
CA ALA A 95 0.73 6.89 6.02
C ALA A 95 -0.52 7.77 5.92
N ALA A 96 -0.60 8.63 4.90
CA ALA A 96 -1.77 9.48 4.66
C ALA A 96 -3.04 8.66 4.36
N ASN A 97 -2.93 7.61 3.54
CA ASN A 97 -4.06 6.73 3.23
C ASN A 97 -4.52 5.96 4.48
N VAL A 98 -3.60 5.34 5.23
CA VAL A 98 -3.90 4.60 6.46
C VAL A 98 -4.60 5.50 7.47
N SER A 99 -4.10 6.74 7.67
CA SER A 99 -4.71 7.70 8.59
C SER A 99 -6.17 8.04 8.24
N LEU A 100 -6.52 8.20 6.96
CA LEU A 100 -7.89 8.45 6.55
C LEU A 100 -8.79 7.20 6.62
N LEU A 101 -8.26 6.04 6.24
CA LEU A 101 -8.97 4.77 6.29
C LEU A 101 -9.30 4.33 7.72
N GLN A 102 -8.44 4.66 8.68
CA GLN A 102 -8.64 4.38 10.11
C GLN A 102 -9.32 5.53 10.86
N GLY A 103 -9.50 6.68 10.22
CA GLY A 103 -10.14 7.83 10.84
C GLY A 103 -11.65 7.62 11.07
N PRO A 104 -12.32 8.57 11.75
CA PRO A 104 -13.75 8.47 12.08
C PRO A 104 -14.67 8.27 10.86
N LEU A 105 -14.26 8.76 9.69
CA LEU A 105 -14.97 8.54 8.43
C LEU A 105 -14.79 7.13 7.85
N GLY A 106 -13.68 6.45 8.17
CA GLY A 106 -13.39 5.10 7.74
C GLY A 106 -13.99 4.03 8.66
N SER A 107 -14.00 4.25 9.98
CA SER A 107 -14.46 3.28 10.99
C SER A 107 -15.98 3.08 11.07
N GLY A 108 -16.78 3.71 10.21
CA GLY A 108 -18.23 3.45 10.15
C GLY A 108 -18.98 3.67 11.47
N THR A 109 -18.44 4.46 12.41
CA THR A 109 -19.15 4.81 13.64
C THR A 109 -20.28 5.77 13.29
N VAL A 110 -21.45 5.20 13.00
CA VAL A 110 -22.71 5.93 13.00
C VAL A 110 -22.89 6.42 14.43
N SER A 111 -22.83 7.73 14.65
CA SER A 111 -23.39 8.31 15.88
C SER A 111 -24.87 7.93 15.89
N GLN A 112 -25.22 6.94 16.69
CA GLN A 112 -26.60 6.61 16.99
C GLN A 112 -27.19 7.84 17.69
N SER A 113 -28.00 8.61 16.98
CA SER A 113 -28.83 9.64 17.58
C SER A 113 -29.68 8.99 18.67
N PRO A 114 -29.76 9.52 19.91
CA PRO A 114 -30.69 8.98 20.89
C PRO A 114 -32.11 9.27 20.39
N GLN A 115 -32.75 8.24 19.86
CA GLN A 115 -34.12 8.30 19.39
C GLN A 115 -35.01 8.45 20.62
N LEU A 116 -35.60 9.64 20.74
CA LEU A 116 -36.53 9.99 21.81
C LEU A 116 -37.76 9.07 21.73
N ASP A 117 -38.07 8.49 22.88
CA ASP A 117 -39.20 7.64 23.22
C ASP A 117 -40.54 8.14 22.62
N ALA A 118 -41.21 7.28 21.84
CA ALA A 118 -42.60 7.45 21.44
C ALA A 118 -43.25 6.11 21.06
N GLY A 119 -43.79 5.41 22.07
CA GLY A 119 -45.08 4.68 22.02
C GLY A 119 -45.16 3.32 21.28
N PRO A 120 -45.81 2.30 21.86
CA PRO A 120 -46.04 1.03 21.19
C PRO A 120 -47.37 1.04 20.43
N ASP A 121 -47.36 0.83 19.12
CA ASP A 121 -48.43 0.11 18.41
C ASP A 121 -48.04 -0.30 16.97
N LEU A 122 -47.99 -1.63 16.79
CA LEU A 122 -48.39 -2.47 15.64
C LEU A 122 -48.29 -1.93 14.19
N ALA A 123 -47.38 -2.51 13.39
CA ALA A 123 -47.64 -3.17 12.10
C ALA A 123 -46.33 -3.50 11.36
N GLY A 124 -46.27 -4.67 10.74
CA GLY A 124 -45.05 -5.33 10.21
C GLY A 124 -44.08 -4.46 9.40
N SER A 125 -42.80 -4.58 9.74
CA SER A 125 -41.68 -4.07 8.94
C SER A 125 -40.50 -5.07 8.92
N ASP A 126 -40.75 -6.32 8.55
CA ASP A 126 -39.71 -7.38 8.44
C ASP A 126 -38.83 -7.29 7.17
N GLY A 127 -38.67 -6.11 6.56
CA GLY A 127 -38.11 -6.02 5.20
C GLY A 127 -36.86 -5.17 4.98
N PHE A 128 -36.52 -4.21 5.84
CA PHE A 128 -35.59 -3.13 5.45
C PHE A 128 -34.23 -3.10 6.19
N GLY A 129 -34.04 -3.88 7.25
CA GLY A 129 -32.76 -3.89 8.00
C GLY A 129 -31.62 -4.66 7.32
N GLY A 130 -31.92 -5.74 6.59
CA GLY A 130 -30.88 -6.62 6.03
C GLY A 130 -30.06 -6.02 4.88
N SER A 131 -30.61 -5.07 4.13
CA SER A 131 -29.87 -4.40 3.05
C SER A 131 -28.84 -3.39 3.59
N ASP A 132 -29.20 -2.66 4.65
CA ASP A 132 -28.30 -1.67 5.26
C ASP A 132 -27.16 -2.35 6.00
N ASP A 133 -27.44 -3.44 6.74
CA ASP A 133 -26.40 -4.26 7.39
C ASP A 133 -25.41 -4.86 6.38
N LEU A 134 -25.91 -5.36 5.24
CA LEU A 134 -25.04 -5.89 4.18
C LEU A 134 -24.16 -4.79 3.55
N ALA A 135 -24.71 -3.59 3.35
CA ALA A 135 -23.96 -2.44 2.83
C ALA A 135 -22.86 -1.99 3.81
N LEU A 136 -23.15 -2.02 5.12
CA LEU A 136 -22.18 -1.72 6.17
C LEU A 136 -21.06 -2.76 6.21
N LEU A 137 -21.39 -4.06 6.17
CA LEU A 137 -20.41 -5.14 6.11
C LEU A 137 -19.53 -5.07 4.86
N ALA A 138 -20.12 -4.79 3.70
CA ALA A 138 -19.36 -4.62 2.46
C ALA A 138 -18.41 -3.42 2.52
N ARG A 139 -18.84 -2.32 3.14
CA ARG A 139 -17.99 -1.15 3.36
C ARG A 139 -16.81 -1.47 4.28
N ASP A 140 -17.06 -2.13 5.41
CA ASP A 140 -16.02 -2.53 6.37
C ASP A 140 -14.98 -3.45 5.72
N ALA A 141 -15.44 -4.47 4.98
CA ALA A 141 -14.56 -5.36 4.22
C ALA A 141 -13.70 -4.61 3.18
N ASN A 142 -14.29 -3.63 2.49
CA ASN A 142 -13.56 -2.80 1.51
C ASN A 142 -12.51 -1.91 2.18
N VAL A 143 -12.77 -1.38 3.37
CA VAL A 143 -11.80 -0.59 4.14
C VAL A 143 -10.66 -1.48 4.60
N HIS A 144 -10.95 -2.65 5.16
CA HIS A 144 -9.93 -3.62 5.57
C HIS A 144 -9.03 -4.04 4.39
N ARG A 145 -9.62 -4.35 3.24
CA ARG A 145 -8.87 -4.66 2.01
C ARG A 145 -7.99 -3.50 1.57
N ALA A 146 -8.53 -2.28 1.56
CA ALA A 146 -7.76 -1.09 1.18
C ALA A 146 -6.58 -0.85 2.12
N ILE A 147 -6.76 -1.00 3.45
CA ILE A 147 -5.67 -0.90 4.43
C ILE A 147 -4.59 -1.94 4.14
N ALA A 148 -4.97 -3.20 3.92
CA ALA A 148 -4.01 -4.26 3.63
C ALA A 148 -3.22 -3.98 2.33
N ALA A 149 -3.89 -3.54 1.26
CA ALA A 149 -3.25 -3.18 0.00
C ALA A 149 -2.27 -2.00 0.16
N VAL A 150 -2.66 -0.96 0.92
CA VAL A 150 -1.82 0.20 1.20
C VAL A 150 -0.60 -0.19 2.04
N GLN A 151 -0.78 -1.02 3.07
CA GLN A 151 0.34 -1.49 3.90
C GLN A 151 1.30 -2.39 3.12
N GLY A 152 0.81 -3.16 2.14
CA GLY A 152 1.66 -3.91 1.21
C GLY A 152 2.61 -3.04 0.39
N ALA A 153 2.28 -1.75 0.18
CA ALA A 153 3.11 -0.79 -0.54
C ALA A 153 4.34 -0.31 0.24
N THR A 154 4.59 -0.80 1.45
CA THR A 154 5.81 -0.51 2.24
C THR A 154 7.07 -1.19 1.67
N LEU A 155 6.90 -2.19 0.79
CA LEU A 155 7.94 -2.84 -0.02
C LEU A 155 9.20 -3.28 0.79
N PRO A 156 9.06 -4.14 1.80
CA PRO A 156 10.16 -4.50 2.71
C PRO A 156 11.36 -5.14 1.99
N THR A 157 11.13 -6.02 1.02
CA THR A 157 12.20 -6.67 0.24
C THR A 157 13.04 -5.67 -0.54
N LEU A 158 12.43 -4.60 -1.04
CA LEU A 158 13.14 -3.50 -1.71
C LEU A 158 13.98 -2.72 -0.70
N ARG A 159 13.46 -2.46 0.51
CA ARG A 159 14.19 -1.77 1.57
C ARG A 159 15.46 -2.53 1.97
N ASP A 160 15.34 -3.83 2.18
CA ASP A 160 16.47 -4.70 2.49
C ASP A 160 17.52 -4.63 1.39
N PHE A 161 17.10 -4.70 0.12
CA PHE A 161 18.00 -4.57 -1.01
C PHE A 161 18.69 -3.20 -1.05
N LEU A 162 18.01 -2.11 -0.72
CA LEU A 162 18.59 -0.76 -0.67
C LEU A 162 19.47 -0.51 0.57
N GLY A 163 19.50 -1.44 1.53
CA GLY A 163 20.20 -1.29 2.81
C GLY A 163 19.49 -0.37 3.79
N LEU A 164 18.15 -0.35 3.77
CA LEU A 164 17.28 0.46 4.63
C LEU A 164 16.54 -0.36 5.70
N GLY A 165 16.74 -1.68 5.72
CA GLY A 165 16.11 -2.63 6.67
C GLY A 165 16.93 -2.85 7.93
#